data_AF-A0A2V9ZDN3-F1
#
_entry.id   AF-A0A2V9ZDN3-F1
#
_cell.length_a   1.000
_cell.length_b   1.000
_cell.length_c   1.000
_cell.angle_alpha   90.00
_cell.angle_beta   90.00
_cell.angle_gamma   90.00
#
_symmetry.space_group_name_H-M   'P 1'
#
loop_
_entity.id
_entity.type
_entity.pdbx_description
1 polymer ?
#
loop_
_entity_poly.entity_id
_entity_poly.type
_entity_poly.pdbx_seq_one_letter_code
_entity_poly.pdbx_strand_id
1 'polypeptide(L)' 'MKSNITLKLDDTLLREIRVLAAEQGTSISALLANRLEQIVRERKTYDRARRRALARLRQGLNLQWTPPRSRDELHER' A
#
# COMPACT_ATOMS: atom_id res chain seq x y z
N MET A 1 6.71 -9.30 -20.49
CA MET A 1 8.00 -10.03 -20.53
C MET A 1 8.33 -10.47 -19.11
N LYS A 2 8.79 -11.69 -18.87
CA LYS A 2 9.23 -12.17 -17.54
C LYS A 2 10.75 -12.31 -17.55
N SER A 3 11.40 -11.96 -16.44
CA SER A 3 12.85 -12.07 -16.25
C SER A 3 13.14 -13.02 -15.10
N ASN A 4 14.16 -13.87 -15.25
CA ASN A 4 14.59 -14.79 -14.20
C ASN A 4 15.61 -14.09 -13.29
N ILE A 5 15.49 -14.33 -11.98
CA ILE A 5 16.39 -13.79 -10.96
C ILE A 5 16.86 -14.95 -10.08
N THR A 6 18.17 -15.07 -9.87
CA THR A 6 18.75 -16.04 -8.93
C THR A 6 18.96 -15.38 -7.57
N LEU A 7 18.48 -16.01 -6.51
CA LEU A 7 18.63 -15.54 -5.13
C LEU A 7 19.43 -16.57 -4.33
N LYS A 8 20.37 -16.08 -3.51
CA LYS A 8 20.98 -16.89 -2.46
C LYS A 8 20.17 -16.70 -1.19
N LEU A 9 19.65 -17.79 -0.65
CA LEU A 9 18.87 -17.81 0.59
C LEU A 9 19.56 -18.74 1.57
N ASP A 10 19.37 -18.47 2.86
CA ASP A 10 19.79 -19.40 3.90
C ASP A 10 19.00 -20.72 3.78
N ASP A 11 19.68 -21.85 4.05
CA ASP A 11 19.09 -23.18 3.90
C ASP A 11 17.92 -23.41 4.86
N THR A 12 17.97 -22.84 6.07
CA THR A 12 16.89 -22.93 7.05
C THR A 12 15.66 -22.19 6.55
N LEU A 13 15.85 -20.97 6.03
CA LEU A 13 14.78 -20.16 5.45
C LEU A 13 14.17 -20.84 4.22
N LEU A 14 14.99 -21.44 3.34
CA LEU A 14 14.50 -22.13 2.16
C LEU A 14 13.60 -23.32 2.54
N ARG A 15 13.92 -24.02 3.64
CA ARG A 15 13.11 -25.13 4.15
C ARG A 15 11.75 -24.66 4.66
N GLU A 16 11.69 -23.57 5.42
CA GLU A 16 10.42 -23.01 5.89
C GLU A 16 9.55 -22.51 4.73
N ILE A 17 10.15 -21.83 3.75
CA ILE A 17 9.41 -21.34 2.58
C ILE A 17 8.83 -22.51 1.77
N ARG A 18 9.54 -23.64 1.67
CA ARG A 18 9.01 -24.85 1.01
C ARG A 18 7.77 -25.39 1.69
N VAL A 19 7.77 -25.47 3.02
CA VAL A 19 6.61 -25.92 3.80
C VAL A 19 5.45 -24.96 3.58
N LEU A 20 5.67 -23.66 3.74
CA LEU A 20 4.64 -22.64 3.55
C LEU A 20 4.05 -22.65 2.13
N ALA A 21 4.89 -22.81 1.11
CA ALA A 21 4.43 -22.88 -0.28
C ALA A 21 3.56 -24.13 -0.51
N ALA A 22 3.94 -25.28 0.06
CA ALA A 22 3.17 -26.50 -0.02
C ALA A 22 1.81 -26.39 0.70
N GLU A 23 1.78 -25.82 1.91
CA GLU A 23 0.55 -25.56 2.66
C GLU A 23 -0.42 -24.66 1.88
N GLN A 24 0.11 -23.68 1.14
CA GLN A 24 -0.69 -22.76 0.31
C GLN A 24 -0.98 -23.29 -1.10
N GLY A 25 -0.54 -24.52 -1.44
CA GLY A 25 -0.73 -25.09 -2.77
C GLY A 25 -0.05 -24.29 -3.90
N THR A 26 1.06 -23.61 -3.60
CA THR A 26 1.77 -22.73 -4.52
C THR A 26 3.25 -23.10 -4.67
N SER A 27 3.93 -22.48 -5.62
CA SER A 27 5.38 -22.61 -5.75
C SER A 27 6.11 -21.49 -5.00
N ILE A 28 7.37 -21.74 -4.61
CA ILE A 28 8.23 -20.71 -4.00
C ILE A 28 8.33 -19.47 -4.90
N SER A 29 8.53 -19.68 -6.20
CA SER A 29 8.65 -18.58 -7.17
C SER A 29 7.36 -17.75 -7.25
N ALA A 30 6.19 -18.40 -7.21
CA ALA A 30 4.91 -17.71 -7.21
C ALA A 30 4.68 -16.94 -5.90
N LEU A 31 5.01 -17.54 -4.75
CA LEU A 31 4.94 -16.89 -3.44
C LEU A 31 5.82 -15.63 -3.39
N LEU A 32 7.07 -15.73 -3.85
CA LEU A 32 8.00 -14.59 -3.91
C LEU A 32 7.53 -13.51 -4.89
N ALA A 33 7.05 -13.90 -6.08
CA ALA A 33 6.53 -12.96 -7.06
C ALA A 33 5.35 -12.17 -6.50
N ASN A 34 4.38 -12.85 -5.85
CA ASN A 34 3.23 -12.21 -5.23
C ASN A 34 3.65 -11.24 -4.12
N ARG A 35 4.62 -11.63 -3.29
CA ARG A 35 5.13 -10.75 -2.23
C ARG A 35 5.81 -9.49 -2.78
N LEU A 36 6.61 -9.64 -3.83
CA LEU A 36 7.24 -8.50 -4.51
C LEU A 36 6.21 -7.56 -5.14
N GLU A 37 5.18 -8.12 -5.80
CA GLU A 37 4.09 -7.34 -6.36
C GLU A 37 3.35 -6.54 -5.27
N GLN A 38 3.06 -7.18 -4.13
CA GLN A 38 2.43 -6.53 -3.00
C GLN A 38 3.27 -5.34 -2.49
N ILE A 39 4.58 -5.52 -2.29
CA ILE A 39 5.48 -4.45 -1.84
C ILE A 39 5.45 -3.26 -2.82
N VAL A 40 5.53 -3.54 -4.12
CA VAL A 40 5.49 -2.48 -5.15
C VAL A 40 4.14 -1.79 -5.17
N ARG A 41 3.04 -2.54 -5.03
CA ARG A 41 1.67 -2.01 -5.01
C ARG A 41 1.45 -1.11 -3.80
N GLU A 42 1.89 -1.52 -2.61
CA GLU A 42 1.79 -0.74 -1.38
C GLU A 42 2.53 0.59 -1.52
N ARG A 43 3.79 0.56 -2.00
CA ARG A 43 4.59 1.76 -2.29
C ARG A 43 3.87 2.71 -3.25
N LYS A 44 3.40 2.20 -4.39
CA LYS A 44 2.70 3.01 -5.41
C LYS A 44 1.40 3.61 -4.87
N THR A 45 0.67 2.84 -4.06
CA THR A 45 -0.61 3.29 -3.48
C THR A 45 -0.38 4.44 -2.50
N TYR A 46 0.63 4.31 -1.63
CA TYR A 46 1.05 5.38 -0.73
C TYR A 46 1.45 6.63 -1.50
N ASP A 47 2.33 6.51 -2.50
CA ASP A 47 2.80 7.66 -3.28
C ASP A 47 1.64 8.37 -4.00
N ARG A 48 0.70 7.60 -4.55
CA ARG A 48 -0.50 8.14 -5.18
C ARG A 48 -1.41 8.84 -4.16
N ALA A 49 -1.61 8.26 -2.98
CA ALA A 49 -2.39 8.87 -1.91
C ALA A 49 -1.75 10.19 -1.45
N ARG A 50 -0.44 10.19 -1.20
CA ARG A 50 0.33 11.38 -0.82
C ARG A 50 0.24 12.49 -1.86
N ARG A 51 0.43 12.19 -3.15
CA ARG A 51 0.29 13.18 -4.23
C ARG A 51 -1.11 13.79 -4.28
N ARG A 52 -2.16 12.97 -4.15
CA ARG A 52 -3.56 13.44 -4.11
C ARG A 52 -3.82 14.34 -2.90
N ALA A 53 -3.34 13.96 -1.72
CA ALA A 53 -3.50 14.75 -0.50
C ALA A 53 -2.81 16.12 -0.63
N LEU A 54 -1.56 16.16 -1.09
CA LEU A 54 -0.82 17.41 -1.30
C LEU A 54 -1.47 18.31 -2.35
N ALA A 55 -2.01 17.75 -3.44
CA ALA A 55 -2.73 18.51 -4.44
C ALA A 55 -3.99 19.17 -3.86
N ARG A 56 -4.77 18.42 -3.05
CA ARG A 56 -5.94 18.94 -2.35
C ARG A 56 -5.60 20.05 -1.36
N LEU A 57 -4.50 19.91 -0.62
CA LEU A 57 -4.04 20.95 0.31
C LEU A 57 -3.63 22.23 -0.41
N ARG A 58 -2.95 22.13 -1.57
CA ARG A 58 -2.53 23.30 -2.36
C ARG A 58 -3.70 24.04 -2.99
N GLN A 59 -4.69 23.31 -3.49
CA GLN A 59 -5.85 23.91 -4.15
C GLN A 59 -6.91 24.38 -3.14
N GLY A 60 -7.01 23.73 -1.98
CA GLY A 60 -8.13 23.89 -1.06
C GLY A 60 -9.39 23.18 -1.56
N LEU A 61 -10.39 23.06 -0.69
CA LEU A 61 -11.73 22.59 -1.05
C LEU A 61 -12.70 23.77 -1.00
N ASN A 62 -13.44 24.01 -2.08
CA ASN A 62 -14.57 24.93 -2.03
C ASN A 62 -15.74 24.21 -1.36
N LEU A 63 -15.84 24.36 -0.04
CA LEU A 63 -16.90 23.75 0.77
C LEU A 63 -18.20 24.56 0.73
N GLN A 64 -18.28 25.63 -0.09
CA GLN A 64 -19.36 26.63 -0.05
C GLN A 64 -19.63 27.11 1.39
N TRP A 65 -18.56 27.16 2.18
CA TRP A 65 -18.64 27.44 3.59
C TRP A 65 -19.05 28.91 3.79
N THR A 66 -20.07 29.12 4.61
CA THR A 66 -20.44 30.44 5.09
C THR A 66 -20.00 30.54 6.55
N PRO A 67 -19.13 31.49 6.93
CA PRO A 67 -18.69 31.64 8.31
C PRO A 67 -19.89 31.85 9.25
N PRO A 68 -20.04 31.05 10.32
CA PRO A 68 -21.02 31.35 11.37
C PRO A 68 -20.62 32.63 12.11
N ARG A 69 -21.57 33.27 12.79
CA ARG A 69 -21.32 34.55 13.49
C ARG A 69 -20.51 34.34 14.78
N SER A 70 -20.56 33.14 15.35
CA SER A 70 -19.79 32.76 16.54
C SER A 70 -19.41 31.27 16.53
N ARG A 71 -18.49 30.88 17.42
CA ARG A 71 -18.13 29.46 17.63
C ARG A 71 -19.31 28.65 18.16
N ASP A 72 -20.18 29.28 18.96
CA ASP A 72 -21.28 28.60 19.64
C ASP A 72 -22.36 28.14 18.65
N GLU A 73 -22.62 28.93 17.59
CA GLU A 73 -23.49 28.51 16.47
C GLU A 73 -23.00 27.25 15.74
N LEU A 74 -21.70 26.91 15.85
CA LEU A 74 -21.12 25.72 15.25
C LEU A 74 -21.37 24.45 16.09
N HIS A 75 -21.48 24.60 17.42
CA HIS A 75 -21.58 23.48 18.35
C HIS A 75 -23.01 22.96 18.54
N GLU A 76 -24.03 23.78 18.25
CA GLU A 76 -25.45 23.47 18.49
C GLU A 76 -26.12 22.65 17.36
N ARG A 77 -25.36 22.12 16.39
CA ARG A 77 -25.88 21.34 15.25
C ARG A 77 -25.80 19.83 15.46
#